data_AF-B7J8W7-F1
#
_entry.id   AF-B7J8W7-F1
#
_cell.length_a   1.000
_cell.length_b   1.000
_cell.length_c   1.000
_cell.angle_alpha   90.00
_cell.angle_beta   90.00
_cell.angle_gamma   90.00
#
_symmetry.space_group_name_H-M   'P 1'
#
loop_
_entity.id
_entity.type
_entity.pdbx_description
1 polymer ?
#
loop_
_entity_poly.entity_id
_entity_poly.type
_entity_poly.pdbx_seq_one_letter_code
_entity_poly.pdbx_strand_id
1 'polypeptide(L)'
;MIQEKVGSDGLVHRYEKIRAGDLREGMHLLEKIPGIQTLVATIIIAVETNPVLPGEVFITLPDRMDPYGDPIGLGFKVNDMVLVSHTPWREQPTGTAMKTMLALAS
;
A
#
# COMPACT_ATOMS: atom_id res chain seq x y z
N MET A 1 -5.61 -13.20 -4.06
CA MET A 1 -6.23 -13.92 -2.92
C MET A 1 -6.54 -12.88 -1.87
N ILE A 2 -7.80 -12.78 -1.46
CA ILE A 2 -8.23 -11.83 -0.43
C ILE A 2 -8.10 -12.51 0.94
N GLN A 3 -7.47 -11.83 1.88
CA GLN A 3 -7.36 -12.23 3.27
C GLN A 3 -8.19 -11.28 4.13
N GLU A 4 -8.98 -11.83 5.04
CA GLU A 4 -9.78 -11.05 5.98
C GLU A 4 -9.18 -11.15 7.39
N LYS A 5 -9.20 -10.04 8.13
CA LYS A 5 -8.74 -10.00 9.51
C LYS A 5 -9.59 -9.03 10.33
N VAL A 6 -10.06 -9.49 11.49
CA VAL A 6 -10.74 -8.61 12.44
C VAL A 6 -9.70 -7.74 13.14
N GLY A 7 -9.86 -6.42 13.06
CA GLY A 7 -9.02 -5.45 13.72
C GLY A 7 -9.36 -5.30 15.20
N SER A 8 -8.50 -4.60 15.95
CA SER A 8 -8.76 -4.26 17.35
C SER A 8 -9.96 -3.34 17.54
N ASP A 9 -10.40 -2.69 16.46
CA ASP A 9 -11.62 -1.90 16.35
C ASP A 9 -12.89 -2.75 16.13
N GLY A 10 -12.75 -4.08 16.06
CA GLY A 10 -13.86 -5.01 15.80
C GLY A 10 -14.32 -5.05 14.35
N LEU A 11 -13.65 -4.32 13.44
CA LEU A 11 -13.99 -4.30 12.02
C LEU A 11 -13.23 -5.38 11.24
N VAL A 12 -13.85 -5.90 10.19
CA VAL A 12 -13.18 -6.80 9.25
C VAL A 12 -12.39 -5.96 8.24
N HIS A 13 -11.07 -6.12 8.28
CA HIS A 13 -10.15 -5.54 7.30
C HIS A 13 -9.85 -6.57 6.23
N ARG A 14 -9.95 -6.15 4.97
CA ARG A 14 -9.77 -7.01 3.80
C ARG A 14 -8.53 -6.59 3.05
N TYR A 15 -7.60 -7.51 2.85
CA TYR A 15 -6.35 -7.25 2.17
C TYR A 15 -6.19 -8.16 0.98
N GLU A 16 -5.55 -7.64 -0.06
CA GLU A 16 -5.21 -8.41 -1.24
C GLU A 16 -3.75 -8.22 -1.59
N LYS A 17 -3.09 -9.34 -1.85
CA LYS A 17 -1.72 -9.37 -2.38
C LYS A 17 -1.80 -9.33 -3.90
N ILE A 18 -1.27 -8.25 -4.48
CA ILE A 18 -1.26 -8.02 -5.94
C ILE A 18 0.16 -7.67 -6.43
N ARG A 19 0.39 -7.71 -7.74
CA ARG A 19 1.63 -7.17 -8.31
C ARG A 19 1.55 -5.65 -8.37
N ALA A 20 2.68 -4.96 -8.20
CA ALA A 20 2.70 -3.50 -8.29
C ALA A 20 2.20 -2.99 -9.65
N GLY A 21 2.47 -3.73 -10.74
CA GLY A 21 1.92 -3.39 -12.07
C GLY A 21 0.39 -3.44 -12.17
N ASP A 22 -0.27 -4.08 -11.20
CA ASP A 22 -1.74 -4.15 -11.11
C ASP A 22 -2.34 -3.02 -10.25
N LEU A 23 -1.50 -2.16 -9.64
CA LEU A 23 -1.97 -1.00 -8.88
C LEU A 23 -2.74 -0.02 -9.77
N ARG A 24 -3.79 0.58 -9.20
CA ARG A 24 -4.64 1.57 -9.87
C ARG A 24 -4.96 2.71 -8.91
N GLU A 25 -5.28 3.87 -9.47
CA GLU A 25 -5.83 5.00 -8.72
C GLU A 25 -7.07 4.59 -7.91
N GLY A 26 -7.20 5.15 -6.71
CA GLY A 26 -8.28 4.82 -5.76
C GLY A 26 -8.06 3.56 -4.93
N MET A 27 -7.11 2.69 -5.30
CA MET A 27 -6.70 1.59 -4.42
C MET A 27 -6.00 2.14 -3.18
N HIS A 28 -6.13 1.43 -2.06
CA HIS A 28 -5.47 1.82 -0.81
C HIS A 28 -4.23 0.95 -0.59
N LEU A 29 -3.04 1.49 -0.83
CA LEU A 29 -1.80 0.79 -0.57
C LEU A 29 -1.60 0.65 0.94
N LEU A 30 -1.33 -0.57 1.40
CA LEU A 30 -0.92 -0.80 2.78
C LEU A 30 0.59 -0.61 2.90
N GLU A 31 1.00 0.45 3.59
CA GLU A 31 2.40 0.83 3.71
C GLU A 31 2.81 1.15 5.14
N LYS A 32 4.13 1.20 5.36
CA LYS A 32 4.72 1.68 6.60
C LYS A 32 5.17 3.12 6.41
N ILE A 33 4.51 4.04 7.10
CA ILE A 33 4.91 5.44 7.09
C ILE A 33 6.08 5.64 8.06
N PRO A 34 7.22 6.24 7.63
CA PRO A 34 8.34 6.53 8.51
C PRO A 34 7.90 7.35 9.73
N GLY A 35 8.35 6.97 10.93
CA GLY A 35 7.95 7.61 12.18
C GLY A 35 6.62 7.13 12.75
N ILE A 36 5.80 6.42 11.97
CA ILE A 36 4.56 5.79 12.44
C ILE A 36 4.83 4.30 12.69
N GLN A 37 4.52 3.82 13.91
CA GLN A 37 4.70 2.40 14.25
C GLN A 37 3.65 1.50 13.59
N THR A 38 2.54 2.10 13.13
CA THR A 38 1.38 1.46 12.53
C THR A 38 1.49 1.40 11.01
N LEU A 39 0.87 0.39 10.38
CA LEU A 39 0.66 0.38 8.94
C LEU A 39 -0.58 1.18 8.59
N VAL A 40 -0.53 1.88 7.46
CA VAL A 40 -1.61 2.75 7.01
C VAL A 40 -2.03 2.33 5.61
N ALA A 41 -3.35 2.32 5.39
CA ALA A 41 -3.96 2.06 4.09
C ALA A 41 -4.15 3.39 3.35
N THR A 42 -3.13 3.83 2.61
CA THR A 42 -3.09 5.14 1.95
C THR A 42 -3.67 5.08 0.54
N ILE A 43 -4.58 5.99 0.22
CA ILE A 43 -5.18 6.06 -1.12
C ILE A 43 -4.15 6.45 -2.18
N ILE A 44 -4.14 5.75 -3.29
CA ILE A 44 -3.32 6.07 -4.46
C ILE A 44 -4.06 7.11 -5.30
N ILE A 45 -3.41 8.25 -5.54
CA ILE A 45 -3.99 9.36 -6.32
C ILE A 45 -3.48 9.45 -7.75
N ALA A 46 -2.35 8.80 -8.07
CA ALA A 46 -1.87 8.66 -9.44
C ALA A 46 -1.05 7.35 -9.57
N VAL A 47 -1.07 6.75 -10.76
CA VAL A 47 -0.21 5.61 -11.12
C VAL A 47 0.42 5.85 -12.49
N GLU A 48 1.75 5.85 -12.55
CA GLU A 48 2.52 6.14 -13.75
C GLU A 48 3.51 5.01 -14.04
N THR A 49 3.57 4.53 -15.27
CA THR A 49 4.62 3.59 -15.69
C THR A 49 5.83 4.37 -16.17
N ASN A 50 7.03 3.99 -15.74
CA ASN A 50 8.26 4.64 -16.19
C ASN A 50 8.48 4.39 -17.70
N PRO A 51 8.44 5.43 -18.56
CA PRO A 51 8.65 5.23 -19.99
C PRO A 51 10.12 4.93 -20.35
N VAL A 52 11.05 5.20 -19.44
CA VAL A 52 12.51 5.01 -19.63
C VAL A 52 12.97 3.68 -19.04
N LEU A 53 12.39 3.24 -17.93
CA LEU A 53 12.68 1.96 -17.27
C LEU A 53 11.47 1.03 -17.37
N PRO A 54 11.34 0.28 -18.48
CA PRO A 54 10.27 -0.69 -18.62
C PRO A 54 10.32 -1.69 -17.47
N GLY A 55 9.19 -1.84 -16.77
CA GLY A 55 9.09 -2.70 -15.59
C GLY A 55 9.11 -1.96 -14.26
N GLU A 56 9.00 -0.63 -14.26
CA GLU A 56 8.74 0.16 -13.04
C GLU A 56 7.38 0.86 -13.09
N VAL A 57 6.77 0.96 -11.92
CA VAL A 57 5.57 1.75 -11.69
C VAL A 57 5.82 2.72 -10.54
N PHE A 58 5.40 3.96 -10.72
CA PHE A 58 5.38 4.99 -9.70
C PHE A 58 3.94 5.22 -9.28
N ILE A 59 3.72 5.30 -7.97
CA ILE A 59 2.43 5.68 -7.42
C ILE A 59 2.58 6.96 -6.62
N THR A 60 1.56 7.81 -6.65
CA THR A 60 1.51 9.02 -5.86
C THR A 60 0.54 8.84 -4.71
N LEU A 61 0.97 9.24 -3.51
CA LEU A 61 0.18 9.21 -2.27
C LEU A 61 -0.02 10.65 -1.75
N PRO A 62 -1.20 10.97 -1.19
CA PRO A 62 -1.56 12.35 -0.83
C PRO A 62 -0.83 12.90 0.40
N ASP A 63 -0.27 12.03 1.24
CA ASP A 63 0.37 12.37 2.52
C ASP A 63 1.89 12.47 2.43
N ARG A 64 2.47 12.16 1.26
CA ARG A 64 3.90 12.29 0.99
C ARG A 64 4.13 13.52 0.14
N MET A 65 4.52 14.60 0.78
CA MET A 65 4.86 15.85 0.12
C MET A 65 6.35 16.12 0.28
N ASP A 66 6.98 16.64 -0.76
CA ASP A 66 8.32 17.17 -0.67
C ASP A 66 8.32 18.54 0.06
N PRO A 67 9.50 19.12 0.36
CA PRO A 67 9.57 20.42 1.03
C PRO A 67 8.93 21.59 0.26
N TYR A 68 8.64 21.42 -1.03
CA TYR A 68 8.02 22.40 -1.90
C TYR A 68 6.50 22.20 -2.00
N GLY A 69 5.97 21.12 -1.42
CA GLY A 69 4.55 20.78 -1.43
C GLY A 69 4.13 19.95 -2.65
N ASP A 70 5.09 19.34 -3.36
CA ASP A 70 4.79 18.45 -4.46
C ASP A 70 4.64 17.00 -3.96
N PRO A 71 3.67 16.22 -4.47
CA PRO A 71 3.51 14.83 -4.09
C PRO A 71 4.74 13.98 -4.48
N ILE A 72 5.26 13.21 -3.52
CA ILE A 72 6.39 12.29 -3.75
C ILE A 72 5.83 10.95 -4.24
N GLY A 73 6.26 10.56 -5.44
CA GLY A 73 6.01 9.23 -5.99
C GLY A 73 6.83 8.13 -5.29
N LEU A 74 6.22 6.97 -5.09
CA LEU A 74 6.85 5.73 -4.64
C LEU A 74 7.08 4.81 -5.84
N GLY A 75 8.34 4.43 -6.08
CA GLY A 75 8.72 3.51 -7.16
C GLY A 75 8.72 2.04 -6.72
N PHE A 76 8.15 1.19 -7.56
CA PHE A 76 8.14 -0.28 -7.42
C PHE A 76 8.51 -0.93 -8.75
N LYS A 77 9.09 -2.14 -8.71
CA LYS A 77 9.14 -2.97 -9.92
C LYS A 77 7.76 -3.57 -10.15
N VAL A 78 7.34 -3.69 -11.41
CA VAL A 78 6.01 -4.23 -11.78
C VAL A 78 5.72 -5.61 -11.18
N ASN A 79 6.75 -6.41 -10.94
CA ASN A 79 6.64 -7.75 -10.37
C ASN A 79 6.74 -7.79 -8.84
N ASP A 80 6.99 -6.67 -8.17
CA ASP A 80 7.00 -6.62 -6.72
C ASP A 80 5.60 -6.91 -6.20
N MET A 81 5.52 -7.72 -5.15
CA MET A 81 4.26 -8.01 -4.48
C MET A 81 3.98 -6.94 -3.44
N VAL A 82 2.80 -6.35 -3.52
CA VAL A 82 2.31 -5.32 -2.60
C VAL A 82 0.98 -5.74 -1.99
N LEU A 83 0.60 -5.09 -0.89
CA LEU A 83 -0.67 -5.31 -0.22
C LEU A 83 -1.56 -4.10 -0.43
N VAL A 84 -2.79 -4.33 -0.90
CA VAL A 84 -3.84 -3.33 -0.96
C VAL A 84 -4.92 -3.65 0.06
N SER A 85 -5.44 -2.61 0.70
CA SER A 85 -6.60 -2.68 1.58
C SER A 85 -7.86 -2.35 0.79
N HIS A 86 -8.90 -3.17 0.99
CA HIS A 86 -10.26 -2.88 0.53
C HIS A 86 -11.08 -2.13 1.59
N THR A 87 -10.48 -1.89 2.76
CA THR A 87 -11.04 -1.05 3.81
C THR A 87 -10.45 0.37 3.70
N PRO A 88 -11.27 1.44 3.74
CA PRO A 88 -10.80 2.83 3.60
C PRO A 88 -9.80 3.25 4.68
N TRP A 89 -9.06 4.33 4.42
CA TRP A 89 -7.98 4.88 5.26
C TRP A 89 -8.29 4.85 6.76
N ARG A 90 -7.63 3.91 7.45
CA ARG A 90 -7.62 3.76 8.91
C ARG A 90 -6.29 3.15 9.33
N GLU A 91 -5.87 3.44 10.55
CA GLU A 91 -4.77 2.75 11.22
C GLU A 91 -5.04 1.24 11.28
N GLN A 92 -4.11 0.44 10.78
CA GLN A 92 -4.28 -1.01 10.66
C GLN A 92 -3.54 -1.77 11.78
N PRO A 93 -4.10 -2.85 12.35
CA PRO A 93 -3.49 -3.54 13.48
C PRO A 93 -2.10 -4.10 13.14
N THR A 94 -1.06 -3.58 13.79
CA THR A 94 0.30 -4.12 13.71
C THR A 94 0.52 -5.26 14.71
N GLY A 95 1.35 -6.24 14.35
CA GLY A 95 1.67 -7.39 15.21
C GLY A 95 1.85 -8.72 14.47
N THR A 96 1.86 -9.83 15.22
CA THR A 96 2.14 -11.19 14.71
C THR A 96 1.24 -11.60 13.55
N ALA A 97 -0.05 -11.27 13.62
CA ALA A 97 -0.99 -11.57 12.54
C ALA A 97 -0.67 -10.80 11.24
N MET A 98 -0.05 -9.62 11.31
CA MET A 98 0.42 -8.90 10.12
C MET A 98 1.74 -9.47 9.59
N LYS A 99 2.66 -9.89 10.48
CA LYS A 99 3.88 -10.61 10.08
C LYS A 99 3.55 -11.87 9.30
N THR A 100 2.49 -12.60 9.67
CA THR A 100 2.03 -13.76 8.91
C THR A 100 1.52 -13.37 7.52
N MET A 101 0.73 -12.30 7.39
CA MET A 101 0.24 -11.85 6.08
C MET A 101 1.37 -11.34 5.17
N LEU A 102 2.34 -10.61 5.73
CA LEU A 102 3.55 -10.17 5.01
C LEU A 102 4.48 -11.34 4.65
N ALA A 103 4.60 -12.37 5.50
CA ALA A 103 5.39 -13.56 5.21
C ALA A 103 4.74 -14.47 4.15
N LEU A 104 3.41 -14.49 4.08
CA LEU A 104 2.67 -15.09 2.96
C LEU A 104 2.75 -14.20 1.69
N ALA A 105 3.19 -12.95 1.85
CA ALA A 105 3.42 -12.01 0.76
C ALA A 105 4.82 -12.11 0.13
N SER A 106 5.78 -12.79 0.77
CA SER A 106 7.09 -13.16 0.19
C SER A 106 7.05 -14.43 -0.66
#